data_AF-A0A7C9CF61-F1
#
_entry.id   AF-A0A7C9CF61-F1
#
_cell.length_a   1.000
_cell.length_b   1.000
_cell.length_c   1.000
_cell.angle_alpha   90.00
_cell.angle_beta   90.00
_cell.angle_gamma   90.00
#
_symmetry.space_group_name_H-M   'P 1'
#
loop_
_entity.id
_entity.type
_entity.pdbx_description
1 polymer ?
#
loop_
_entity_poly.entity_id
_entity_poly.type
_entity_poly.pdbx_seq_one_letter_code
_entity_poly.pdbx_strand_id
1 'polypeptide(L)'
;LQSEQAISSITSLVLDAADYCFSNGYINSIITHEYEFHAGDLALYYVSFLRTVSGKLSKDTVCLLVKTQEDAVTSFPLYTEAIRFAHHGEKMIQTAIRSLTLSIYNVSDDMVYRFLMTPPTSEYFSDLFLKLREECVHLDTTICSLRYVFSDTKC
;
A
#
# COMPACT_ATOMS: atom_id res chain seq x y z
N LEU A 1 -14.01 13.02 -30.88
CA LEU A 1 -13.28 12.26 -31.92
C LEU A 1 -11.77 12.51 -31.95
N GLN A 2 -11.25 13.63 -32.48
CA GLN A 2 -9.77 13.83 -32.55
C GLN A 2 -9.11 13.93 -31.17
N SER A 3 -9.75 14.61 -30.21
CA SER A 3 -9.28 14.68 -28.82
C SER A 3 -9.33 13.32 -28.13
N GLU A 4 -10.39 12.54 -28.31
CA GLU A 4 -10.51 11.19 -27.74
C GLU A 4 -9.46 10.23 -28.32
N GLN A 5 -9.18 10.33 -29.62
CA GLN A 5 -8.15 9.53 -30.26
C GLN A 5 -6.74 9.92 -29.80
N ALA A 6 -6.47 11.22 -29.62
CA ALA A 6 -5.21 11.68 -29.03
C ALA A 6 -5.04 11.20 -27.58
N ILE A 7 -6.10 11.26 -26.76
CA ILE A 7 -6.08 10.75 -25.38
C ILE A 7 -5.82 9.24 -25.37
N SER A 8 -6.47 8.47 -26.26
CA SER A 8 -6.25 7.03 -26.39
C SER A 8 -4.80 6.70 -26.75
N SER A 9 -4.22 7.39 -27.74
CA SER A 9 -2.82 7.21 -28.14
C SER A 9 -1.84 7.56 -27.01
N ILE A 10 -2.08 8.65 -26.29
CA ILE A 10 -1.25 9.04 -25.13
C ILE A 10 -1.36 7.98 -24.03
N THR A 11 -2.57 7.48 -23.76
CA THR A 11 -2.79 6.45 -22.74
C THR A 11 -2.04 5.17 -23.10
N SER A 12 -2.11 4.72 -24.36
CA SER A 12 -1.37 3.54 -24.84
C SER A 12 0.14 3.70 -24.64
N LEU A 13 0.71 4.82 -25.09
CA LEU A 13 2.16 5.09 -24.95
C LEU A 13 2.62 5.09 -23.49
N VAL A 14 1.82 5.64 -22.58
CA VAL A 14 2.13 5.67 -21.15
C VAL A 14 2.01 4.28 -20.51
N LEU A 15 1.09 3.44 -20.98
CA LEU A 15 0.99 2.05 -20.54
C LEU A 15 2.20 1.24 -21.03
N ASP A 16 2.55 1.34 -22.31
CA ASP A 16 3.69 0.63 -22.91
C ASP A 16 5.00 0.98 -22.20
N ALA A 17 5.22 2.27 -21.92
CA ALA A 17 6.40 2.72 -21.19
C ALA A 17 6.43 2.18 -19.74
N ALA A 18 5.27 2.08 -19.09
CA ALA A 18 5.20 1.52 -17.74
C ALA A 18 5.55 0.02 -17.75
N ASP A 19 4.95 -0.76 -18.66
CA ASP A 19 5.18 -2.20 -18.77
C ASP A 19 6.63 -2.52 -19.12
N TYR A 20 7.25 -1.69 -19.97
CA TYR A 20 8.69 -1.74 -20.24
C TYR A 20 9.52 -1.51 -18.96
N CYS A 21 9.15 -0.54 -18.13
CA CYS A 21 9.85 -0.27 -16.87
C CYS A 21 9.71 -1.41 -15.84
N PHE A 22 8.55 -2.06 -15.78
CA PHE A 22 8.35 -3.25 -14.96
C PHE A 22 9.22 -4.41 -15.46
N SER A 23 9.14 -4.71 -16.75
CA SER A 23 9.78 -5.88 -17.36
C SER A 23 11.31 -5.82 -17.32
N ASN A 24 11.90 -4.62 -17.35
CA ASN A 24 13.35 -4.43 -17.25
C ASN A 24 13.85 -4.20 -15.81
N GLY A 25 12.97 -4.32 -14.80
CA GLY A 25 13.34 -4.16 -13.40
C GLY A 25 13.70 -2.74 -12.97
N TYR A 26 13.45 -1.72 -13.80
CA TYR A 26 13.72 -0.32 -13.43
C TYR A 26 12.90 0.12 -12.22
N ILE A 27 11.64 -0.34 -12.12
CA ILE A 27 10.80 -0.08 -10.96
C ILE A 27 11.44 -0.65 -9.69
N ASN A 28 11.93 -1.90 -9.73
CA ASN A 28 12.62 -2.49 -8.59
C ASN A 28 13.88 -1.70 -8.22
N SER A 29 14.68 -1.29 -9.21
CA SER A 29 15.88 -0.47 -8.98
C SER A 29 15.58 0.86 -8.29
N ILE A 30 14.48 1.53 -8.66
CA ILE A 30 14.01 2.75 -8.00
C ILE A 30 13.58 2.43 -6.56
N ILE A 31 12.77 1.38 -6.36
CA ILE A 31 12.26 1.04 -5.02
C ILE A 31 13.39 0.71 -4.05
N THR A 32 14.39 -0.07 -4.50
CA THR A 32 15.51 -0.53 -3.66
C THR A 32 16.64 0.49 -3.50
N HIS A 33 16.54 1.66 -4.14
CA HIS A 33 17.56 2.69 -3.98
C HIS A 33 17.55 3.25 -2.56
N GLU A 34 18.73 3.53 -2.02
CA GLU A 34 18.88 4.11 -0.68
C GLU A 34 18.63 5.63 -0.72
N TYR A 35 17.43 6.03 -0.30
CA TYR A 35 17.06 7.44 -0.21
C TYR A 35 17.26 7.99 1.21
N GLU A 36 17.70 9.25 1.29
CA GLU A 36 17.77 10.02 2.53
C GLU A 36 16.50 10.87 2.71
N PHE A 37 15.60 10.47 3.61
CA PHE A 37 14.32 11.15 3.86
C PHE A 37 14.39 12.27 4.93
N HIS A 38 15.54 12.91 5.08
CA HIS A 38 15.83 13.78 6.23
C HIS A 38 15.10 15.14 6.25
N ALA A 39 14.65 15.65 5.10
CA ALA A 39 13.83 16.87 5.03
C ALA A 39 13.15 17.01 3.66
N GLY A 40 11.99 17.68 3.64
CA GLY A 40 11.23 18.00 2.42
C GLY A 40 10.23 16.93 2.00
N ASP A 41 9.66 17.09 0.81
CA ASP A 41 8.53 16.28 0.32
C ASP A 41 8.96 14.95 -0.34
N LEU A 42 10.23 14.55 -0.23
CA LEU A 42 10.74 13.35 -0.89
C LEU A 42 10.03 12.08 -0.42
N ALA A 43 9.76 11.95 0.89
CA ALA A 43 9.00 10.82 1.43
C ALA A 43 7.59 10.77 0.84
N LEU A 44 6.96 11.92 0.67
CA LEU A 44 5.64 12.02 0.07
C LEU A 44 5.64 11.62 -1.41
N TYR A 45 6.62 12.09 -2.19
CA TYR A 45 6.76 11.71 -3.59
C TYR A 45 7.07 10.23 -3.76
N TYR A 46 7.96 9.70 -2.93
CA TYR A 46 8.31 8.28 -2.92
C TYR A 46 7.09 7.42 -2.61
N VAL A 47 6.34 7.73 -1.56
CA VAL A 47 5.12 6.99 -1.20
C VAL A 47 4.03 7.14 -2.27
N SER A 48 3.91 8.30 -2.90
CA SER A 48 3.00 8.50 -4.04
C SER A 48 3.38 7.65 -5.24
N PHE A 49 4.69 7.51 -5.50
CA PHE A 49 5.22 6.61 -6.51
C PHE A 49 4.90 5.15 -6.17
N LEU A 50 5.19 4.69 -4.95
CA LEU A 50 4.86 3.33 -4.51
C LEU A 50 3.36 3.03 -4.67
N ARG A 51 2.49 3.97 -4.26
CA ARG A 51 1.02 3.83 -4.41
C ARG A 51 0.60 3.73 -5.87
N THR A 52 1.25 4.48 -6.75
CA THR A 52 0.98 4.43 -8.20
C THR A 52 1.41 3.09 -8.78
N VAL A 53 2.57 2.57 -8.38
CA VAL A 53 3.05 1.24 -8.76
C VAL A 53 2.09 0.16 -8.27
N SER A 54 1.68 0.19 -7.00
CA SER A 54 0.77 -0.81 -6.44
C SER A 54 -0.60 -0.82 -7.12
N GLY A 55 -1.09 0.35 -7.55
CA GLY A 55 -2.37 0.46 -8.26
C GLY A 55 -2.36 -0.13 -9.68
N LYS A 56 -1.17 -0.33 -10.26
CA LYS A 56 -0.99 -1.00 -11.57
C LYS A 56 -0.76 -2.50 -11.46
N LEU A 57 -0.63 -3.04 -10.26
CA LEU A 57 -0.40 -4.46 -10.09
C LEU A 57 -1.65 -5.27 -10.42
N SER A 58 -1.42 -6.33 -11.18
CA SER A 58 -2.35 -7.42 -11.41
C SER A 58 -1.68 -8.72 -11.02
N LYS A 59 -2.46 -9.81 -11.02
CA LYS A 59 -1.94 -11.16 -10.79
C LYS A 59 -0.81 -11.51 -11.77
N ASP A 60 -0.86 -10.99 -12.99
CA ASP A 60 0.11 -11.28 -14.04
C ASP A 60 1.39 -10.43 -13.91
N THR A 61 1.30 -9.21 -13.38
CA THR A 61 2.44 -8.28 -13.32
C THR A 61 3.18 -8.30 -11.98
N VAL A 62 2.56 -8.82 -10.91
CA VAL A 62 3.18 -8.85 -9.58
C VAL A 62 4.46 -9.69 -9.56
N CYS A 63 4.56 -10.71 -10.42
CA CYS A 63 5.77 -11.53 -10.59
C CYS A 63 7.00 -10.71 -11.02
N LEU A 64 6.81 -9.55 -11.67
CA LEU A 64 7.89 -8.67 -12.12
C LEU A 64 8.50 -7.85 -10.97
N LEU A 65 7.79 -7.72 -9.84
CA LEU A 65 8.25 -6.98 -8.66
C LEU A 65 8.72 -7.85 -7.50
N VAL A 66 8.56 -9.16 -7.60
CA VAL A 66 8.97 -10.09 -6.54
C VAL A 66 10.19 -10.89 -6.98
N LYS A 67 11.02 -11.27 -6.01
CA LYS A 67 12.03 -12.31 -6.21
C LYS A 67 11.49 -13.61 -5.66
N THR A 68 11.54 -14.66 -6.47
CA THR A 68 11.14 -16.01 -6.09
C THR A 68 12.34 -16.94 -6.03
N GLN A 69 12.31 -17.89 -5.11
CA GLN A 69 13.23 -19.01 -5.01
C GLN A 69 12.40 -20.26 -4.72
N GLU A 70 12.55 -21.31 -5.52
CA GLU A 70 11.82 -22.59 -5.33
C GLU A 70 10.30 -22.39 -5.12
N ASP A 71 9.67 -21.59 -5.99
CA ASP A 71 8.23 -21.27 -5.95
C ASP A 71 7.73 -20.55 -4.68
N ALA A 72 8.65 -19.97 -3.89
CA ALA A 72 8.33 -19.09 -2.78
C ALA A 72 8.86 -17.66 -3.04
N VAL A 73 8.06 -16.66 -2.71
CA VAL A 73 8.50 -15.25 -2.74
C VAL A 73 9.45 -15.04 -1.56
N THR A 74 10.69 -14.65 -1.85
CA THR A 74 11.72 -14.35 -0.84
C THR A 74 11.90 -12.86 -0.61
N SER A 75 11.54 -12.03 -1.60
CA SER A 75 11.64 -10.59 -1.50
C SER A 75 10.51 -9.92 -2.27
N PHE A 76 9.87 -8.94 -1.65
CA PHE A 76 8.90 -8.07 -2.30
C PHE A 76 9.18 -6.61 -1.93
N PRO A 77 10.15 -5.96 -2.61
CA PRO A 77 10.62 -4.61 -2.29
C PRO A 77 9.50 -3.58 -2.15
N LEU A 78 8.49 -3.63 -3.03
CA LEU A 78 7.38 -2.68 -2.99
C LEU A 78 6.65 -2.70 -1.64
N TYR A 79 6.34 -3.89 -1.11
CA TYR A 79 5.65 -4.01 0.16
C TYR A 79 6.57 -3.71 1.33
N THR A 80 7.78 -4.28 1.33
CA THR A 80 8.74 -4.12 2.43
C THR A 80 9.17 -2.67 2.62
N GLU A 81 9.38 -1.91 1.53
CA GLU A 81 9.70 -0.49 1.62
C GLU A 81 8.49 0.34 2.05
N ALA A 82 7.29 0.02 1.57
CA ALA A 82 6.08 0.75 1.92
C ALA A 82 5.77 0.69 3.43
N ILE A 83 5.87 -0.50 4.05
CA ILE A 83 5.54 -0.65 5.48
C ILE A 83 6.50 0.09 6.41
N ARG A 84 7.71 0.46 5.96
CA ARG A 84 8.62 1.35 6.73
C ARG A 84 8.00 2.72 7.01
N PHE A 85 7.07 3.16 6.17
CA PHE A 85 6.34 4.43 6.31
C PHE A 85 4.98 4.28 7.01
N ALA A 86 4.61 3.08 7.46
CA ALA A 86 3.32 2.82 8.12
C ALA A 86 3.05 3.74 9.32
N HIS A 87 4.11 4.06 10.07
CA HIS A 87 4.08 4.89 11.27
C HIS A 87 4.62 6.31 11.05
N HIS A 88 4.68 6.78 9.79
CA HIS A 88 5.16 8.13 9.47
C HIS A 88 4.31 9.21 10.16
N GLY A 89 4.92 10.33 10.59
CA GLY A 89 4.20 11.39 11.32
C GLY A 89 3.05 12.03 10.53
N GLU A 90 3.20 12.10 9.20
CA GLU A 90 2.19 12.66 8.30
C GLU A 90 1.06 11.67 7.99
N LYS A 91 -0.18 12.07 8.30
CA LYS A 91 -1.37 11.24 8.06
C LYS A 91 -1.59 10.90 6.59
N MET A 92 -1.27 11.81 5.68
CA MET A 92 -1.42 11.59 4.25
C MET A 92 -0.55 10.43 3.75
N ILE A 93 0.69 10.35 4.26
CA ILE A 93 1.59 9.23 3.98
C ILE A 93 1.00 7.92 4.53
N GLN A 94 0.54 7.90 5.79
CA GLN A 94 -0.10 6.70 6.35
C GLN A 94 -1.32 6.25 5.53
N THR A 95 -2.15 7.18 5.06
CA THR A 95 -3.32 6.88 4.21
C THR A 95 -2.88 6.28 2.87
N ALA A 96 -1.82 6.81 2.26
CA ALA A 96 -1.27 6.25 1.03
C ALA A 96 -0.73 4.83 1.23
N ILE A 97 -0.03 4.56 2.34
CA ILE A 97 0.45 3.22 2.70
C ILE A 97 -0.71 2.25 2.95
N ARG A 98 -1.77 2.67 3.65
CA ARG A 98 -2.98 1.85 3.82
C ARG A 98 -3.64 1.51 2.49
N SER A 99 -3.78 2.49 1.60
CA SER A 99 -4.32 2.28 0.25
C SER A 99 -3.45 1.32 -0.57
N LEU A 100 -2.12 1.51 -0.55
CA LEU A 100 -1.17 0.62 -1.22
C LEU A 100 -1.28 -0.81 -0.70
N THR A 101 -1.37 -0.96 0.62
CA THR A 101 -1.49 -2.26 1.27
C THR A 101 -2.73 -2.98 0.77
N LEU A 102 -3.88 -2.29 0.76
CA LEU A 102 -5.13 -2.84 0.24
C LEU A 102 -5.03 -3.22 -1.24
N SER A 103 -4.39 -2.39 -2.07
CA SER A 103 -4.15 -2.72 -3.49
C SER A 103 -3.36 -4.02 -3.64
N ILE A 104 -2.31 -4.21 -2.83
CA ILE A 104 -1.49 -5.43 -2.85
C ILE A 104 -2.29 -6.65 -2.40
N TYR A 105 -3.06 -6.56 -1.31
CA TYR A 105 -3.93 -7.66 -0.88
C TYR A 105 -5.00 -8.03 -1.92
N ASN A 106 -5.43 -7.07 -2.74
CA ASN A 106 -6.44 -7.30 -3.78
C ASN A 106 -5.90 -8.03 -5.02
N VAL A 107 -4.57 -8.09 -5.22
CA VAL A 107 -3.94 -8.76 -6.39
C VAL A 107 -4.31 -10.25 -6.48
N SER A 108 -4.74 -10.87 -5.37
CA SER A 108 -5.25 -12.25 -5.32
C SER A 108 -4.27 -13.29 -5.87
N ASP A 109 -3.00 -13.15 -5.49
CA ASP A 109 -1.92 -14.10 -5.79
C ASP A 109 -1.49 -14.86 -4.52
N ASP A 110 -1.48 -16.19 -4.60
CA ASP A 110 -1.22 -17.06 -3.45
C ASP A 110 0.22 -16.96 -2.94
N MET A 111 1.20 -16.77 -3.83
CA MET A 111 2.61 -16.69 -3.43
C MET A 111 2.87 -15.38 -2.68
N VAL A 112 2.30 -14.28 -3.19
CA VAL A 112 2.36 -12.97 -2.53
C VAL A 112 1.63 -13.03 -1.19
N TYR A 113 0.44 -13.62 -1.13
CA TYR A 113 -0.31 -13.75 0.12
C TYR A 113 0.48 -14.51 1.20
N ARG A 114 1.13 -15.63 0.84
CA ARG A 114 1.98 -16.38 1.77
C ARG A 114 3.14 -15.53 2.31
N PHE A 115 3.77 -14.72 1.45
CA PHE A 115 4.81 -13.79 1.88
C PHE A 115 4.26 -12.77 2.88
N LEU A 116 3.13 -12.13 2.59
CA LEU A 116 2.49 -11.15 3.48
C LEU A 116 2.13 -11.72 4.85
N MET A 117 1.79 -13.00 4.92
CA MET A 117 1.43 -13.69 6.17
C MET A 117 2.63 -14.24 6.94
N THR A 118 3.83 -14.21 6.36
CA THR A 118 5.06 -14.67 7.02
C THR A 118 5.73 -13.52 7.76
N PRO A 119 6.20 -13.71 9.01
CA PRO A 119 6.99 -12.70 9.71
C PRO A 119 8.31 -12.39 8.97
N PRO A 120 8.80 -11.13 8.99
CA PRO A 120 8.30 -9.98 9.76
C PRO A 120 7.19 -9.19 9.06
N THR A 121 6.88 -9.50 7.79
CA THR A 121 5.94 -8.70 6.99
C THR A 121 4.50 -8.73 7.48
N SER A 122 4.10 -9.79 8.20
CA SER A 122 2.77 -9.92 8.81
C SER A 122 2.57 -9.07 10.08
N GLU A 123 3.64 -8.52 10.66
CA GLU A 123 3.56 -7.70 11.87
C GLU A 123 2.73 -6.43 11.61
N TYR A 124 2.94 -5.77 10.46
CA TYR A 124 2.17 -4.57 10.12
C TYR A 124 0.66 -4.83 10.03
N PHE A 125 0.26 -5.99 9.50
CA PHE A 125 -1.14 -6.38 9.47
C PHE A 125 -1.66 -6.56 10.90
N SER A 126 -0.89 -7.22 11.76
CA SER A 126 -1.24 -7.41 13.18
C SER A 126 -1.40 -6.06 13.88
N ASP A 127 -0.48 -5.12 13.70
CA ASP A 127 -0.53 -3.76 14.24
C ASP A 127 -1.78 -3.00 13.76
N LEU A 128 -2.14 -3.15 12.48
CA LEU A 128 -3.34 -2.54 11.92
C LEU A 128 -4.61 -3.08 12.60
N PHE A 129 -4.70 -4.39 12.81
CA PHE A 129 -5.84 -5.02 13.50
C PHE A 129 -5.90 -4.63 14.97
N LEU A 130 -4.76 -4.56 15.66
CA LEU A 130 -4.68 -4.10 17.05
C LEU A 130 -5.19 -2.66 17.16
N LYS A 131 -4.74 -1.78 16.27
CA LYS A 131 -5.19 -0.39 16.24
C LYS A 131 -6.68 -0.26 15.95
N LEU A 132 -7.20 -1.03 14.99
CA LEU A 132 -8.64 -1.06 14.71
C LEU A 132 -9.43 -1.51 15.94
N ARG A 133 -8.96 -2.53 16.65
CA ARG A 133 -9.57 -3.02 17.88
C ARG A 133 -9.62 -1.93 18.95
N GLU A 134 -8.53 -1.21 19.16
CA GLU A 134 -8.46 -0.10 20.11
C GLU A 134 -9.48 1.00 19.78
N GLU A 135 -9.58 1.39 18.50
CA GLU A 135 -10.56 2.36 18.03
C GLU A 135 -12.00 1.86 18.26
N CYS A 136 -12.29 0.58 17.98
CA CYS A 136 -13.61 0.00 18.25
C CYS A 136 -13.97 0.02 19.74
N VAL A 137 -13.03 -0.31 20.63
CA VAL A 137 -13.25 -0.28 22.09
C VAL A 137 -13.48 1.16 22.58
N HIS A 138 -12.72 2.11 22.06
CA HIS A 138 -12.89 3.53 22.39
C HIS A 138 -14.26 4.06 21.94
N LEU A 139 -14.68 3.70 20.72
CA LEU A 139 -16.02 4.01 20.20
C LEU A 139 -17.12 3.39 21.06
N ASP A 140 -17.01 2.10 21.42
CA ASP A 140 -18.01 1.42 22.24
C ASP A 140 -18.15 2.06 23.63
N THR A 141 -17.02 2.41 24.25
CA THR A 141 -16.99 3.14 25.53
C THR A 141 -17.67 4.50 25.42
N THR A 142 -17.45 5.23 24.32
CA THR A 142 -18.06 6.54 24.07
C THR A 142 -19.57 6.42 23.81
N ILE A 143 -20.01 5.40 23.08
CA ILE A 143 -21.44 5.15 22.83
C ILE A 143 -22.15 4.77 24.14
N CYS A 144 -21.53 3.92 24.97
CA CYS A 144 -22.07 3.54 26.26
C CYS A 144 -22.21 4.73 27.23
N SER A 145 -21.20 5.61 27.29
CA SER A 145 -21.26 6.79 28.14
C SER A 145 -22.33 7.80 27.67
N LEU A 146 -22.46 8.01 26.35
CA LEU A 146 -23.53 8.83 25.79
C LEU A 146 -24.91 8.25 26.11
N ARG A 147 -25.09 6.93 25.99
CA ARG A 147 -26.36 6.28 26.33
C ARG A 147 -26.77 6.53 27.79
N TYR A 148 -25.81 6.50 28.71
CA TYR A 148 -26.06 6.81 30.13
C TYR A 148 -26.53 8.26 30.32
N VAL A 149 -25.86 9.23 29.70
CA VAL A 149 -26.24 10.66 29.78
C VAL A 149 -27.64 10.93 29.20
N PHE A 150 -28.01 10.26 28.11
CA PHE A 150 -29.35 10.37 27.51
C PHE A 150 -30.44 9.66 28.32
N SER A 151 -30.09 8.68 29.15
CA SER A 151 -31.02 8.03 30.08
C SER A 151 -31.31 8.90 31.31
N ASP A 152 -30.33 9.63 31.84
CA ASP A 152 -30.51 10.54 32.99
C ASP A 152 -31.25 11.85 32.63
N THR A 153 -31.26 12.27 31.36
CA THR A 153 -31.93 13.51 30.91
C THR A 153 -33.41 13.34 30.55
N LYS A 154 -33.97 12.12 30.70
CA LYS A 154 -35.40 11.84 30.46
C LYS A 154 -36.25 11.77 31.75
N CYS A 155 -35.71 12.15 32.90
CA CYS A 155 -36.46 12.30 34.15
C CYS A 155 -36.87 13.76 34.40
#